data_AF-A0A819RFQ1-F1
#
_entry.id   AF-A0A819RFQ1-F1
#
_cell.length_a   1.000
_cell.length_b   1.000
_cell.length_c   1.000
_cell.angle_alpha   90.00
_cell.angle_beta   90.00
_cell.angle_gamma   90.00
#
_symmetry.space_group_name_H-M   'P 1'
#
loop_
_entity.id
_entity.type
_entity.pdbx_description
1 polymer ?
#
loop_
_entity_poly.entity_id
_entity_poly.type
_entity_poly.pdbx_seq_one_letter_code
_entity_poly.pdbx_strand_id
1 'polypeptide(L)'
;MGQVILRESVLLENTTYLDAFTCLYDIETLTKAGSVMERLDYNLTLVIVFLVIVSFFFSNYFMIDNSFYNRRDHILRKTKQLFFYQNQYAELFWKYLLFHYGNKGAAIRFARLIKQIVDLIPLTVDTYIQNTEHHILVTQIYEKSKDNV
;
A
#
# COMPACT_ATOMS: atom_id res chain seq x y z
N MET A 1 -3.14 -4.07 0.40
CA MET A 1 -3.75 -5.37 0.80
C MET A 1 -3.12 -5.96 2.07
N GLY A 2 -1.79 -5.99 2.21
CA GLY A 2 -1.14 -6.57 3.40
C GLY A 2 -1.64 -6.00 4.75
N GLN A 3 -1.91 -4.71 4.83
CA GLN A 3 -2.47 -4.05 6.02
C GLN A 3 -3.84 -4.57 6.45
N VAL A 4 -4.73 -4.82 5.47
CA VAL A 4 -6.06 -5.40 5.72
C VAL A 4 -5.91 -6.81 6.27
N ILE A 5 -5.01 -7.60 5.67
CA ILE A 5 -4.73 -8.96 6.12
C ILE A 5 -4.17 -8.95 7.54
N LEU A 6 -3.22 -8.07 7.85
CA LEU A 6 -2.62 -7.91 9.18
C LEU A 6 -3.65 -7.54 10.26
N ARG A 7 -4.59 -6.64 9.95
CA ARG A 7 -5.66 -6.28 10.89
C ARG A 7 -6.65 -7.42 11.13
N GLU A 8 -7.13 -8.06 10.06
CA GLU A 8 -8.15 -9.12 10.16
C GLU A 8 -7.59 -10.45 10.70
N SER A 9 -6.30 -10.71 10.50
CA SER A 9 -5.64 -11.92 10.98
C SER A 9 -5.27 -11.87 12.46
N VAL A 10 -5.43 -10.71 13.11
CA VAL A 10 -5.13 -10.53 14.54
C VAL A 10 -3.65 -10.84 14.86
N LEU A 11 -2.78 -10.83 13.84
CA LEU A 11 -1.37 -11.17 13.98
C LEU A 11 -0.63 -10.21 14.93
N LEU A 12 -1.05 -8.96 15.00
CA LEU A 12 -0.49 -7.96 15.91
C LEU A 12 -0.83 -8.21 17.39
N GLU A 13 -1.79 -9.10 17.69
CA GLU A 13 -2.08 -9.52 19.07
C GLU A 13 -1.36 -10.83 19.44
N ASN A 14 -0.74 -11.49 18.47
CA ASN A 14 -0.01 -12.73 18.68
C ASN A 14 1.44 -12.45 19.08
N THR A 15 1.80 -12.74 20.32
CA THR A 15 3.14 -12.51 20.87
C THR A 15 4.24 -13.20 20.08
N THR A 16 4.01 -14.43 19.61
CA THR A 16 4.98 -15.17 18.79
C THR A 16 5.23 -14.48 17.45
N TYR A 17 4.18 -13.91 16.85
CA TYR A 17 4.32 -13.13 15.63
C TYR A 17 5.09 -11.84 15.88
N LEU A 18 4.78 -11.12 16.97
CA LEU A 18 5.47 -9.90 17.34
C LEU A 18 6.95 -10.15 17.59
N ASP A 19 7.30 -11.21 18.33
CA ASP A 19 8.69 -11.59 18.60
C ASP A 19 9.43 -11.88 17.29
N ALA A 20 8.87 -12.72 16.43
CA ALA A 20 9.46 -13.03 15.12
C ALA A 20 9.58 -11.79 14.22
N PHE A 21 8.57 -10.91 14.24
CA PHE A 21 8.59 -9.66 13.48
C PHE A 21 9.66 -8.72 14.00
N THR A 22 9.82 -8.57 15.32
CA THR A 22 10.86 -7.72 15.92
C THR A 22 12.29 -8.23 15.70
N CYS A 23 12.45 -9.54 15.50
CA CYS A 23 13.75 -10.10 15.08
C CYS A 23 14.10 -9.77 13.62
N LEU A 24 13.09 -9.55 12.76
CA LEU A 24 13.25 -9.27 11.33
C LEU A 24 13.15 -7.79 10.99
N TYR A 25 12.53 -6.99 11.84
CA TYR A 25 12.27 -5.57 11.64
C TYR A 25 12.32 -4.86 12.97
N ASP A 26 12.80 -3.62 13.00
CA ASP A 26 12.91 -2.88 14.26
C ASP A 26 11.56 -2.64 14.94
N ILE A 27 11.58 -2.52 16.28
CA ILE A 27 10.41 -2.18 17.11
C ILE A 27 9.75 -0.88 16.64
N GLU A 28 10.53 0.05 16.10
CA GLU A 28 10.01 1.29 15.53
C GLU A 28 9.09 1.02 14.32
N THR A 29 9.49 0.13 13.42
CA THR A 29 8.70 -0.29 12.25
C THR A 29 7.40 -0.94 12.69
N LEU A 30 7.46 -1.82 13.70
CA LEU A 30 6.28 -2.47 14.28
C LEU A 30 5.31 -1.45 14.90
N THR A 31 5.83 -0.49 15.66
CA THR A 31 5.02 0.56 16.31
C THR A 31 4.35 1.46 15.28
N LYS A 32 5.08 1.85 14.23
CA LYS A 32 4.53 2.61 13.10
C LYS A 32 3.43 1.81 12.40
N ALA A 33 3.68 0.55 12.08
CA ALA A 33 2.70 -0.33 11.45
C ALA A 33 1.41 -0.46 12.28
N GLY A 34 1.54 -0.70 13.59
CA GLY A 34 0.40 -0.76 14.51
C GLY A 34 -0.42 0.54 14.51
N SER A 35 0.25 1.69 14.60
CA SER A 35 -0.43 2.99 14.60
C SER A 35 -1.19 3.30 13.29
N VAL A 36 -0.70 2.78 12.16
CA VAL A 36 -1.38 2.89 10.86
C VAL A 36 -2.57 1.93 10.80
N MET A 37 -2.46 0.74 11.40
CA MET A 37 -3.53 -0.27 11.44
C MET A 37 -4.71 0.19 12.30
N GLU A 38 -4.45 0.79 13.46
CA GLU A 38 -5.51 1.31 14.35
C GLU A 38 -6.35 2.42 13.70
N ARG A 39 -5.74 3.17 12.77
CA ARG A 39 -6.41 4.26 12.06
C ARG A 39 -7.21 3.78 10.87
N LEU A 40 -7.16 2.50 10.51
CA LEU A 40 -7.87 1.94 9.36
C LEU A 40 -9.38 2.03 9.59
N ASP A 41 -10.13 2.50 8.59
CA ASP A 41 -11.58 2.68 8.74
C ASP A 41 -12.24 1.33 9.08
N TYR A 42 -13.25 1.32 9.96
CA TYR A 42 -13.97 0.09 10.32
C TYR A 42 -14.72 -0.50 9.13
N ASN A 43 -15.11 0.35 8.17
CA ASN A 43 -15.72 -0.12 6.94
C ASN A 43 -14.63 -0.60 5.97
N LEU A 44 -14.32 -1.90 6.04
CA LEU A 44 -13.28 -2.50 5.22
C LEU A 44 -13.57 -2.42 3.72
N THR A 45 -14.85 -2.48 3.33
CA THR A 45 -15.27 -2.32 1.93
C THR A 45 -14.84 -0.97 1.38
N LEU A 46 -14.98 0.11 2.15
CA LEU A 46 -14.51 1.44 1.77
C LEU A 46 -13.00 1.46 1.55
N VAL A 47 -12.23 0.85 2.45
CA VAL A 47 -10.77 0.78 2.35
C VAL A 47 -10.34 -0.02 1.11
N ILE A 48 -10.98 -1.16 0.85
CA ILE A 48 -10.67 -2.01 -0.33
C ILE A 48 -10.96 -1.26 -1.63
N VAL A 49 -12.14 -0.64 -1.76
CA VAL A 49 -12.51 0.13 -2.95
C VAL A 49 -11.55 1.29 -3.16
N PHE A 50 -11.18 1.99 -2.09
CA PHE A 50 -10.22 3.08 -2.15
C PHE A 50 -8.82 2.61 -2.58
N LEU A 51 -8.34 1.47 -2.06
CA LEU A 51 -7.07 0.88 -2.47
C LEU A 51 -7.06 0.47 -3.94
N VAL A 52 -8.16 -0.08 -4.45
CA VAL A 52 -8.32 -0.40 -5.88
C VAL A 52 -8.20 0.87 -6.72
N ILE A 53 -8.93 1.93 -6.35
CA ILE A 53 -8.84 3.24 -7.02
C ILE A 53 -7.39 3.72 -7.05
N VAL A 54 -6.72 3.76 -5.89
CA VAL A 54 -5.32 4.20 -5.75
C VAL A 54 -4.34 3.33 -6.55
N SER A 55 -4.56 2.01 -6.62
CA SER A 55 -3.70 1.12 -7.42
C SER A 55 -3.74 1.43 -8.92
N PHE A 56 -4.89 1.87 -9.44
CA PHE A 56 -5.01 2.35 -10.81
C PHE A 56 -4.25 3.67 -11.01
N PHE A 57 -4.31 4.60 -10.04
CA PHE A 57 -3.54 5.86 -10.11
C PHE A 57 -2.03 5.61 -10.20
N PHE A 58 -1.48 4.73 -9.36
CA PHE A 58 -0.04 4.43 -9.39
C PHE A 58 0.39 3.70 -10.67
N SER A 59 -0.44 2.77 -11.16
CA SER A 59 -0.17 2.04 -12.41
C SER A 59 -0.13 2.96 -13.63
N ASN A 60 -0.95 4.02 -13.63
CA ASN A 60 -0.97 5.03 -14.69
C ASN A 60 0.24 5.96 -14.68
N TYR A 61 0.70 6.37 -13.49
CA TYR A 61 1.82 7.31 -13.36
C TYR A 61 3.14 6.69 -13.85
N PHE A 62 3.34 5.38 -13.59
CA PHE A 62 4.52 4.64 -14.06
C PHE A 62 4.56 4.48 -15.59
N MET A 63 3.42 4.53 -16.28
CA MET A 63 3.37 4.47 -17.75
C MET A 63 3.77 5.78 -18.45
N ILE A 64 3.83 6.89 -17.72
CA ILE A 64 4.13 8.22 -18.30
C ILE A 64 5.64 8.51 -18.28
N ASP A 65 6.42 7.83 -17.42
CA ASP A 65 7.87 8.00 -17.34
C ASP A 65 8.61 6.84 -18.01
N ASN A 66 8.77 6.95 -19.32
CA ASN A 66 9.82 6.27 -20.07
C ASN A 66 9.76 6.78 -21.51
N SER A 67 10.66 7.71 -21.87
CA SER A 67 11.46 7.77 -23.12
C SER A 67 10.88 7.34 -24.49
N PHE A 68 9.59 7.05 -24.62
CA PHE A 68 8.90 6.55 -25.82
C PHE A 68 8.08 7.67 -26.44
N TYR A 69 8.76 8.76 -26.78
CA TYR A 69 8.22 9.80 -27.66
C TYR A 69 8.16 9.35 -29.14
N ASN A 70 7.99 8.05 -29.40
CA ASN A 70 7.94 7.50 -30.76
C ASN A 70 6.83 6.44 -30.93
N ARG A 71 5.76 6.88 -31.60
CA ARG A 71 4.87 6.11 -32.50
C ARG A 71 4.00 4.94 -31.97
N ARG A 72 3.22 5.09 -30.89
CA ARG A 72 2.10 4.14 -30.64
C ARG A 72 0.83 4.80 -30.08
N ASP A 73 -0.05 5.28 -30.96
CA ASP A 73 -1.40 5.80 -30.65
C ASP A 73 -2.24 4.84 -29.79
N HIS A 74 -2.00 3.53 -29.89
CA HIS A 74 -2.69 2.52 -29.09
C HIS A 74 -2.39 2.60 -27.59
N ILE A 75 -1.19 3.03 -27.19
CA ILE A 75 -0.82 3.17 -25.78
C ILE A 75 -1.54 4.39 -25.21
N LEU A 76 -1.48 5.52 -25.92
CA LEU A 76 -2.17 6.76 -25.53
C LEU A 76 -3.70 6.55 -25.39
N ARG A 77 -4.30 5.76 -26.28
CA ARG A 77 -5.73 5.42 -26.21
C ARG A 77 -6.07 4.56 -24.98
N LYS A 78 -5.24 3.57 -24.66
CA LYS A 78 -5.43 2.71 -23.47
C LYS A 78 -5.25 3.51 -22.17
N THR A 79 -4.25 4.39 -22.11
CA THR A 79 -4.04 5.27 -20.96
C THR A 79 -5.21 6.24 -20.76
N LYS A 80 -5.75 6.84 -21.84
CA LYS A 80 -6.97 7.68 -21.76
C LYS A 80 -8.18 6.91 -21.22
N GLN A 81 -8.37 5.66 -21.67
CA GLN A 81 -9.45 4.80 -21.17
C GLN A 81 -9.25 4.47 -19.68
N LEU A 82 -8.01 4.23 -19.26
CA LEU A 82 -7.70 3.93 -17.87
C LEU A 82 -7.95 5.14 -16.96
N PHE A 83 -7.58 6.35 -17.39
CA PHE A 83 -7.95 7.59 -16.69
C PHE A 83 -9.47 7.81 -16.61
N PHE A 84 -10.19 7.48 -17.68
CA PHE A 84 -11.65 7.58 -17.68
C PHE A 84 -12.28 6.66 -16.65
N TYR A 85 -11.91 5.37 -16.62
CA TYR A 85 -12.43 4.43 -15.63
C TYR A 85 -12.03 4.83 -14.20
N GLN A 86 -10.78 5.26 -14.01
CA GLN A 86 -10.30 5.75 -12.72
C GLN A 86 -11.14 6.93 -12.20
N ASN A 87 -11.42 7.92 -13.05
CA ASN A 87 -12.26 9.06 -12.68
C ASN A 87 -13.69 8.63 -12.38
N GLN A 88 -14.27 7.69 -13.13
CA GLN A 88 -15.60 7.15 -12.83
C GLN A 88 -15.66 6.47 -11.47
N TYR A 89 -14.65 5.65 -11.12
CA TYR A 89 -14.60 4.99 -9.81
C TYR A 89 -14.37 6.00 -8.67
N ALA A 90 -13.51 7.00 -8.87
CA ALA A 90 -13.30 8.06 -7.89
C ALA A 90 -14.57 8.89 -7.67
N GLU A 91 -15.30 9.21 -8.73
CA GLU A 91 -16.58 9.93 -8.65
C GLU A 91 -17.67 9.11 -7.97
N LEU A 92 -17.81 7.82 -8.33
CA LEU A 92 -18.76 6.91 -7.68
C LEU A 92 -18.46 6.78 -6.19
N PHE A 93 -17.17 6.63 -5.84
CA PHE A 93 -16.71 6.56 -4.46
C PHE A 93 -17.02 7.85 -3.69
N TRP A 94 -16.77 9.01 -4.30
CA TRP A 94 -17.11 10.30 -3.70
C TRP A 94 -18.62 10.46 -3.47
N LYS A 95 -19.45 10.13 -4.46
CA LYS A 95 -20.92 10.14 -4.34
C LYS A 95 -21.40 9.19 -3.26
N TYR A 96 -20.80 8.01 -3.14
CA TYR A 96 -21.10 7.06 -2.07
C TYR A 96 -20.81 7.65 -0.68
N LEU A 97 -19.65 8.29 -0.52
CA LEU A 97 -19.30 8.95 0.74
C LEU A 97 -20.27 10.08 1.09
N LEU A 98 -20.65 10.90 0.09
CA LEU A 98 -21.61 11.98 0.28
C LEU A 98 -22.99 11.45 0.69
N PHE A 99 -23.45 10.38 0.04
CA PHE A 99 -24.75 9.76 0.31
C PHE A 99 -24.83 9.20 1.74
N HIS A 100 -23.78 8.51 2.20
CA HIS A 100 -23.81 7.85 3.51
C HIS A 100 -23.37 8.72 4.69
N TYR A 101 -22.49 9.71 4.48
CA TYR A 101 -21.85 10.45 5.58
C TYR A 101 -22.08 11.97 5.52
N GLY A 102 -22.75 12.47 4.48
CA GLY A 102 -22.92 13.90 4.23
C GLY A 102 -21.61 14.62 3.91
N ASN A 103 -21.67 15.91 3.57
CA ASN A 103 -20.50 16.68 3.10
C ASN A 103 -19.31 16.65 4.08
N LYS A 104 -19.56 16.96 5.36
CA LYS A 104 -18.50 17.05 6.37
C LYS A 104 -17.90 15.67 6.68
N GLY A 105 -18.75 14.64 6.83
CA GLY A 105 -18.31 13.28 7.12
C GLY A 105 -17.54 12.66 5.95
N ALA A 106 -18.00 12.88 4.73
CA ALA A 106 -17.33 12.45 3.50
C ALA A 106 -15.92 13.05 3.39
N ALA A 107 -15.78 14.36 3.57
CA ALA A 107 -14.49 15.04 3.51
C ALA A 107 -13.50 14.51 4.56
N ILE A 108 -13.94 14.33 5.81
CA ILE A 108 -13.10 13.78 6.89
C ILE A 108 -12.64 12.36 6.57
N ARG A 109 -13.55 11.48 6.12
CA ARG A 109 -13.21 10.09 5.79
C ARG A 109 -12.28 10.01 4.60
N PHE A 110 -12.54 10.79 3.55
CA PHE A 110 -11.68 10.86 2.38
C PHE A 110 -10.27 11.35 2.74
N ALA A 111 -10.15 12.41 3.54
CA ALA A 111 -8.86 12.89 4.01
C ALA A 111 -8.11 11.86 4.87
N ARG A 112 -8.82 11.09 5.71
CA ARG A 112 -8.22 9.98 6.48
C ARG A 112 -7.68 8.88 5.57
N LEU A 113 -8.45 8.47 4.57
CA LEU A 113 -8.02 7.47 3.58
C LEU A 113 -6.78 7.93 2.81
N ILE A 114 -6.73 9.19 2.37
CA ILE A 114 -5.53 9.76 1.75
C ILE A 114 -4.34 9.74 2.72
N LYS A 115 -4.55 10.21 3.96
CA LYS A 115 -3.49 10.22 4.98
C LYS A 115 -2.93 8.82 5.23
N GLN A 116 -3.78 7.79 5.28
CA GLN A 116 -3.35 6.41 5.43
C GLN A 116 -2.40 5.96 4.30
N ILE A 117 -2.68 6.35 3.06
CA ILE A 117 -1.79 6.03 1.93
C ILE A 117 -0.46 6.76 2.08
N VAL A 118 -0.49 8.05 2.42
CA VAL A 118 0.73 8.84 2.63
C VAL A 118 1.58 8.27 3.76
N ASP A 119 0.97 7.89 4.88
CA ASP A 119 1.67 7.29 6.04
C ASP A 119 2.21 5.89 5.72
N LEU A 120 1.60 5.16 4.77
CA LEU A 120 2.05 3.84 4.32
C LEU A 120 3.30 3.89 3.42
N ILE A 121 3.50 4.98 2.65
CA ILE A 121 4.65 5.12 1.76
C ILE A 121 5.99 4.95 2.50
N PRO A 122 6.30 5.72 3.57
CA PRO A 122 7.57 5.58 4.27
C PRO A 122 7.72 4.19 4.91
N LEU A 123 6.65 3.65 5.50
CA LEU A 123 6.67 2.30 6.07
C LEU A 123 7.05 1.24 5.03
N THR A 124 6.51 1.37 3.81
CA THR A 124 6.81 0.44 2.71
C THR A 124 8.25 0.56 2.24
N VAL A 125 8.78 1.79 2.18
CA VAL A 125 10.18 2.06 1.82
C VAL A 125 11.13 1.49 2.88
N ASP A 126 10.89 1.77 4.16
CA ASP A 126 11.69 1.27 5.28
C ASP A 126 11.71 -0.27 5.30
N THR A 127 10.54 -0.89 5.14
CA THR A 127 10.39 -2.36 5.07
C THR A 127 11.13 -2.96 3.86
N TYR A 128 11.13 -2.28 2.71
CA TYR A 128 11.82 -2.72 1.51
C TYR A 128 13.35 -2.67 1.68
N ILE A 129 13.87 -1.60 2.28
CA ILE A 129 15.31 -1.44 2.57
C ILE A 129 15.77 -2.55 3.51
N GLN A 130 15.08 -2.73 4.64
CA GLN A 130 15.41 -3.77 5.63
C GLN A 130 15.36 -5.18 5.01
N ASN A 131 14.34 -5.50 4.20
CA ASN A 131 14.27 -6.79 3.51
C ASN A 131 15.43 -7.01 2.53
N THR A 132 15.86 -5.96 1.84
CA THR A 132 16.99 -6.05 0.90
C THR A 132 18.28 -6.36 1.66
N GLU A 133 18.52 -5.70 2.79
CA GLU A 133 19.67 -5.96 3.67
C GLU A 133 19.64 -7.39 4.23
N HIS A 134 18.48 -7.85 4.72
CA HIS A 134 18.30 -9.22 5.19
C HIS A 134 18.61 -10.25 4.10
N HIS A 135 18.12 -10.03 2.87
CA HIS A 135 18.37 -10.96 1.78
C HIS A 135 19.86 -11.03 1.41
N ILE A 136 20.57 -9.89 1.42
CA ILE A 136 22.02 -9.87 1.18
C ILE A 136 22.75 -10.68 2.25
N LEU A 137 22.38 -10.49 3.52
CA LEU A 137 23.02 -11.14 4.66
C LEU A 137 22.78 -12.66 4.64
N VAL A 138 21.56 -13.11 4.32
CA VAL A 138 21.23 -14.53 4.16
C VAL A 138 22.01 -15.16 3.00
N THR A 139 22.11 -14.48 1.85
CA THR A 139 22.89 -14.98 0.71
C THR A 139 24.36 -15.13 1.07
N GLN A 140 24.96 -14.15 1.78
CA GLN A 140 26.35 -14.22 2.21
C GLN A 140 26.63 -15.36 3.20
N ILE A 141 25.71 -15.61 4.15
CA ILE A 141 25.81 -16.74 5.08
C ILE A 141 25.73 -18.06 4.31
N TYR A 142 24.81 -18.17 3.36
CA TYR A 142 24.63 -19.36 2.54
C TYR A 142 25.88 -19.66 1.71
N GLU A 143 26.43 -18.66 1.01
CA GLU A 143 27.68 -18.81 0.25
C GLU A 143 28.85 -19.24 1.13
N LYS A 144 29.03 -18.58 2.29
CA LYS A 144 30.08 -18.92 3.24
C LYS A 144 29.92 -20.32 3.85
N SER A 145 28.69 -20.81 4.01
CA SER A 145 28.43 -22.18 4.49
C SER A 145 28.75 -23.24 3.43
N LYS A 146 28.63 -22.88 2.15
CA LYS A 146 28.91 -23.74 1.01
C LYS A 146 30.42 -23.89 0.75
N ASP A 147 31.21 -22.88 1.07
CA ASP A 147 32.67 -22.90 0.97
C ASP A 147 33.37 -23.65 2.12
N ASN A 148 32.64 -23.98 3.20
CA ASN A 148 33.15 -24.70 4.37
C ASN A 148 32.77 -26.20 4.40
N VAL A 149 32.26 -26.74 3.28
CA VAL A 149 31.97 -28.16 3.03
C VAL A 149 32.80 -28.63 1.85
#